data_AF-A0A1C6V7U3-F1
#
_entry.id   AF-A0A1C6V7U3-F1
#
_cell.length_a   1.000
_cell.length_b   1.000
_cell.length_c   1.000
_cell.angle_alpha   90.00
_cell.angle_beta   90.00
_cell.angle_gamma   90.00
#
_symmetry.space_group_name_H-M   'P 1'
#
loop_
_entity.id
_entity.type
_entity.pdbx_description
1 polymer ?
#
loop_
_entity_poly.entity_id
_entity_poly.type
_entity_poly.pdbx_seq_one_letter_code
_entity_poly.pdbx_strand_id
1 'polypeptide(L)'
;MPGTTVLMADGGYRAIEDVEVGDEVVATDPELGVTEARPVVDLIVGDGEKQLVEVTVDTDGDAGSAAGAVIATGGHPLWEDDRGRSADVEGLSGQPGRL
;
A
#
# COMPACT_ATOMS: atom_id res chain seq x y z
N MET A 1 -3.20 -14.49 1.29
CA MET A 1 -3.68 -14.32 -0.09
C MET A 1 -2.58 -13.61 -0.87
N PRO A 2 -2.08 -14.19 -1.97
CA PRO A 2 -1.27 -13.48 -2.96
C PRO A 2 -2.17 -12.78 -3.99
N GLY A 3 -1.62 -11.84 -4.79
CA GLY A 3 -2.35 -11.13 -5.85
C GLY A 3 -2.41 -9.59 -5.72
N THR A 4 -1.83 -9.00 -4.67
CA THR A 4 -1.67 -7.54 -4.60
C THR A 4 -0.73 -7.07 -5.70
N THR A 5 -1.14 -6.12 -6.53
CA THR A 5 -0.30 -5.60 -7.61
C THR A 5 0.61 -4.48 -7.14
N VAL A 6 1.88 -4.56 -7.49
CA VAL A 6 2.93 -3.57 -7.26
C VAL A 6 3.14 -2.76 -8.54
N LEU A 7 3.26 -1.44 -8.41
CA LEU A 7 3.62 -0.55 -9.51
C LEU A 7 5.14 -0.60 -9.73
N MET A 8 5.54 -1.07 -10.90
CA MET A 8 6.94 -1.20 -11.31
C MET A 8 7.46 0.12 -11.88
N ALA A 9 8.78 0.32 -11.87
CA ALA A 9 9.41 1.54 -12.38
C ALA A 9 9.18 1.80 -13.88
N ASP A 10 8.87 0.76 -14.66
CA ASP A 10 8.53 0.86 -16.08
C ASP A 10 7.05 1.28 -16.33
N GLY A 11 6.28 1.49 -15.25
CA GLY A 11 4.87 1.83 -15.29
C GLY A 11 3.94 0.62 -15.42
N GLY A 12 4.49 -0.59 -15.50
CA GLY A 12 3.73 -1.84 -15.46
C GLY A 12 3.30 -2.20 -14.04
N TYR A 13 2.41 -3.20 -13.95
CA TYR A 13 2.00 -3.79 -12.68
C TYR A 13 2.42 -5.25 -12.62
N ARG A 14 2.92 -5.68 -11.47
CA ARG A 14 3.28 -7.08 -11.21
C ARG A 14 2.64 -7.56 -9.92
N ALA A 15 2.19 -8.80 -9.86
CA ALA A 15 1.73 -9.38 -8.59
C ALA A 15 2.90 -9.46 -7.59
N ILE A 16 2.63 -9.21 -6.31
CA ILE A 16 3.65 -9.13 -5.26
C ILE A 16 4.43 -10.44 -5.09
N GLU A 17 3.80 -11.57 -5.38
CA GLU A 17 4.42 -12.90 -5.40
C GLU A 17 5.46 -13.10 -6.50
N ASP A 18 5.44 -12.27 -7.56
CA ASP A 18 6.35 -12.36 -8.71
C ASP A 18 7.46 -11.27 -8.66
N VAL A 19 7.49 -10.44 -7.61
CA VAL A 19 8.53 -9.40 -7.42
C VAL A 19 9.79 -10.03 -6.85
N GLU A 20 10.95 -9.67 -7.40
CA GLU A 20 12.25 -10.21 -7.02
C GLU A 20 13.18 -9.13 -6.43
N VAL A 21 14.16 -9.54 -5.63
CA VAL A 21 15.24 -8.64 -5.19
C VAL A 21 15.98 -8.11 -6.41
N GLY A 22 16.15 -6.78 -6.47
CA GLY A 22 16.75 -6.07 -7.59
C GLY A 22 15.74 -5.53 -8.61
N ASP A 23 14.46 -5.92 -8.55
CA ASP A 23 13.41 -5.25 -9.32
C ASP A 23 13.28 -3.78 -8.87
N GLU A 24 13.00 -2.89 -9.82
CA GLU A 24 12.72 -1.48 -9.53
C GLU A 24 11.22 -1.24 -9.43
N VAL A 25 10.78 -0.72 -8.29
CA VAL A 25 9.37 -0.41 -7.99
C VAL A 25 9.22 1.08 -7.74
N VAL A 26 8.01 1.60 -7.97
CA VAL A 26 7.68 2.98 -7.61
C VAL A 26 7.38 3.04 -6.11
N ALA A 27 8.11 3.85 -5.37
CA ALA A 27 7.93 4.05 -3.94
C ALA A 27 7.97 5.54 -3.58
N THR A 28 7.23 5.92 -2.55
CA THR A 28 7.19 7.29 -2.04
C THR A 28 8.00 7.39 -0.76
N ASP A 29 8.90 8.38 -0.69
CA ASP A 29 9.54 8.81 0.53
C ASP A 29 8.54 9.64 1.36
N PRO A 30 8.07 9.15 2.53
CA PRO A 30 7.05 9.84 3.29
C PRO A 30 7.54 11.14 3.94
N GLU A 31 8.85 11.31 4.17
CA GLU A 31 9.39 12.53 4.76
C GLU A 31 9.51 13.65 3.74
N LEU A 32 9.87 13.30 2.50
CA LEU A 32 10.09 14.26 1.42
C LEU A 32 8.90 14.39 0.46
N GLY A 33 7.94 13.46 0.50
CA GLY A 33 6.84 13.35 -0.46
C GLY A 33 7.30 13.02 -1.88
N VAL A 34 8.52 12.48 -2.05
CA VAL A 34 9.11 12.22 -3.36
C VAL A 34 8.81 10.78 -3.78
N THR A 35 8.14 10.62 -4.92
CA THR A 35 7.87 9.33 -5.54
C THR A 35 8.88 9.05 -6.65
N GLU A 36 9.62 7.95 -6.53
CA GLU A 36 10.68 7.58 -7.48
C GLU A 36 10.86 6.06 -7.58
N ALA A 37 11.64 5.62 -8.57
CA ALA A 37 12.04 4.23 -8.70
C ALA A 37 13.03 3.87 -7.58
N ARG A 38 12.76 2.78 -6.86
CA ARG A 38 13.63 2.24 -5.82
C ARG A 38 13.80 0.72 -5.99
N PRO A 39 15.02 0.19 -5.75
CA PRO A 39 15.26 -1.25 -5.87
C PRO A 39 14.68 -2.01 -4.67
N VAL A 40 14.10 -3.18 -4.94
CA VAL A 40 13.74 -4.14 -3.90
C VAL A 40 15.01 -4.76 -3.33
N VAL A 41 15.21 -4.63 -2.01
CA VAL A 41 16.43 -5.12 -1.33
C VAL A 41 16.23 -6.44 -0.59
N ASP A 42 14.98 -6.78 -0.28
CA ASP A 42 14.62 -8.00 0.44
C ASP A 42 13.15 -8.35 0.20
N LEU A 43 12.79 -9.63 0.39
CA LEU A 43 11.43 -10.13 0.24
C LEU A 43 10.93 -10.70 1.57
N ILE A 44 9.89 -10.09 2.13
CA ILE A 44 9.27 -10.55 3.37
C ILE A 44 8.14 -11.51 3.02
N VAL A 45 8.42 -12.80 3.10
CA VAL A 45 7.42 -13.87 2.95
C VAL A 45 6.95 -14.29 4.34
N GLY A 46 5.64 -14.25 4.57
CA GLY A 46 5.07 -14.70 5.84
C GLY A 46 3.91 -15.66 5.60
N ASP A 47 4.03 -16.86 6.14
CA ASP A 47 3.02 -17.91 6.12
C ASP A 47 2.13 -17.88 7.39
N GLY A 48 0.98 -18.56 7.35
CA GLY A 48 0.08 -18.74 8.49
C GLY A 48 -1.21 -17.90 8.46
N GLU A 49 -2.06 -18.11 9.45
CA GLU A 49 -3.31 -17.34 9.61
C GLU A 49 -2.98 -15.91 10.01
N LYS A 50 -3.40 -14.95 9.16
CA LYS A 50 -3.23 -13.52 9.41
C LYS A 50 -4.61 -12.88 9.49
N GLN A 51 -4.79 -12.00 10.46
CA GLN A 51 -5.95 -11.11 10.47
C GLN A 51 -5.72 -10.04 9.40
N LEU A 52 -6.38 -10.23 8.25
CA LEU A 52 -6.36 -9.29 7.15
C LEU A 52 -7.47 -8.26 7.36
N VAL A 53 -7.11 -7.00 7.13
CA VAL A 53 -8.01 -5.85 7.19
C VAL A 53 -8.03 -5.22 5.81
N GLU A 54 -9.22 -4.95 5.30
CA GLU A 54 -9.43 -4.19 4.07
C GLU A 54 -9.64 -2.72 4.44
N VAL A 55 -8.86 -1.85 3.81
CA VAL A 55 -9.03 -0.39 3.88
C VAL A 55 -9.51 0.09 2.53
N THR A 56 -10.71 0.67 2.51
CA THR A 56 -11.30 1.29 1.32
C THR A 56 -10.92 2.77 1.29
N VAL A 57 -10.37 3.21 0.16
CA VAL A 57 -9.98 4.61 -0.09
C VAL A 57 -10.89 5.19 -1.15
N ASP A 58 -11.52 6.31 -0.85
CA ASP A 58 -12.25 7.11 -1.82
C ASP A 58 -11.26 7.77 -2.79
N THR A 59 -11.37 7.44 -4.09
CA THR A 59 -10.43 7.87 -5.12
C THR A 59 -10.94 9.04 -5.96
N ASP A 60 -12.22 9.41 -5.87
CA ASP A 60 -12.80 10.53 -6.61
C ASP A 60 -13.41 11.63 -5.73
N GLY A 61 -13.47 11.44 -4.41
CA GLY A 61 -13.98 12.41 -3.46
C GLY A 61 -15.45 12.74 -3.71
N ASP A 62 -15.85 13.99 -3.48
CA ASP A 62 -17.23 14.45 -3.71
C ASP A 62 -17.70 14.35 -5.18
N ALA A 63 -16.78 14.06 -6.12
CA ALA A 63 -17.09 13.96 -7.53
C ALA A 63 -17.87 12.68 -7.90
N GLY A 64 -17.90 11.69 -7.01
CA GLY A 64 -18.56 10.43 -7.27
C GLY A 64 -18.59 9.48 -6.09
N SER A 65 -18.35 8.20 -6.38
CA SER A 65 -18.37 7.12 -5.39
C SER A 65 -17.33 6.05 -5.74
N ALA A 66 -16.28 6.44 -6.49
CA ALA A 66 -15.23 5.53 -6.89
C ALA A 66 -14.34 5.26 -5.67
N ALA A 67 -14.04 3.98 -5.45
CA ALA A 67 -13.21 3.56 -4.34
C ALA A 67 -12.18 2.53 -4.81
N GLY A 68 -10.98 2.62 -4.23
CA GLY A 68 -9.95 1.59 -4.26
C GLY A 68 -9.91 0.84 -2.93
N ALA A 69 -9.29 -0.34 -2.92
CA ALA A 69 -9.12 -1.12 -1.70
C ALA A 69 -7.67 -1.59 -1.56
N VAL A 70 -7.16 -1.55 -0.33
CA VAL A 70 -5.88 -2.13 0.07
C VAL A 70 -6.13 -3.14 1.17
N ILE A 71 -5.58 -4.36 1.01
CA ILE A 71 -5.69 -5.43 2.01
C ILE A 71 -4.32 -5.68 2.61
N ALA A 72 -4.23 -5.59 3.94
CA ALA A 72 -2.99 -5.80 4.68
C ALA A 72 -3.27 -6.41 6.06
N THR A 73 -2.23 -6.89 6.75
CA THR A 73 -2.39 -7.38 8.13
C THR A 73 -2.70 -6.22 9.08
N GLY A 74 -3.50 -6.45 10.11
CA GLY A 74 -3.96 -5.40 11.04
C GLY A 74 -2.87 -4.47 11.59
N GLY A 75 -1.70 -5.02 11.97
CA GLY A 75 -0.57 -4.24 12.50
C GLY A 75 0.38 -3.67 11.45
N HIS A 76 0.04 -3.69 10.16
CA HIS A 76 0.88 -3.06 9.15
C HIS A 76 0.65 -1.54 9.14
N PRO A 77 1.70 -0.72 9.18
CA PRO A 77 1.54 0.72 9.10
C PRO A 77 1.20 1.16 7.67
N LEU A 78 0.22 2.05 7.56
CA LEU A 78 -0.05 2.87 6.38
C LEU A 78 0.28 4.34 6.72
N TRP A 79 0.84 5.06 5.74
CA TRP A 79 1.13 6.48 5.90
C TRP A 79 -0.12 7.33 5.63
N GLU A 80 -0.38 8.32 6.50
CA GLU A 80 -1.45 9.32 6.32
C GLU A 80 -0.81 10.67 5.98
N ASP A 81 -0.96 11.14 4.74
CA ASP A 81 -0.25 12.34 4.27
C ASP A 81 -0.72 13.61 5.00
N ASP A 82 -2.04 13.77 5.17
CA ASP A 82 -2.67 14.89 5.90
C ASP A 82 -2.18 15.04 7.35
N ARG A 83 -1.63 13.97 7.94
CA ARG A 83 -1.22 13.91 9.35
C ARG A 83 0.27 13.74 9.53
N GLY A 84 1.03 13.49 8.46
CA GLY A 84 2.46 13.26 8.49
C GLY A 84 2.87 12.14 9.47
N ARG A 85 2.08 11.06 9.54
CA ARG A 85 2.36 9.94 10.45
C ARG A 85 1.91 8.60 9.86
N SER A 86 2.48 7.52 10.38
CA SER A 86 2.00 6.17 10.14
C SER A 86 0.91 5.77 11.16
N ALA A 87 -0.06 4.97 10.72
CA ALA A 87 -1.07 4.34 11.55
C ALA A 87 -1.26 2.88 11.15
N ASP A 88 -1.56 2.01 12.12
CA ASP A 88 -1.84 0.59 11.86
C ASP A 88 -3.17 0.43 11.10
N VAL A 89 -3.27 -0.58 10.21
CA VAL A 89 -4.46 -0.86 9.41
C VAL A 89 -5.73 -1.00 10.27
N GLU A 90 -5.64 -1.67 11.42
CA GLU A 90 -6.78 -1.78 12.35
C GLU A 90 -7.25 -0.42 12.86
N GLY A 91 -6.32 0.51 13.09
CA GLY A 91 -6.62 1.88 13.52
C GLY A 91 -7.29 2.75 12.44
N LEU A 92 -7.21 2.31 11.17
CA LEU A 92 -7.82 2.98 10.01
C LEU A 92 -9.16 2.36 9.62
N SER A 93 -9.44 1.13 10.06
CA SER A 93 -10.72 0.47 9.78
C SER A 93 -11.90 1.27 10.37
N GLY A 94 -12.79 1.77 9.50
CA GLY A 94 -13.98 2.54 9.89
C GLY A 94 -13.80 4.05 10.00
N GLN A 95 -12.65 4.61 9.62
CA GLN A 95 -12.50 6.08 9.47
C GLN A 95 -12.86 6.51 8.04
N PRO A 96 -13.80 7.43 7.84
CA PRO A 96 -13.98 8.06 6.53
C PRO A 96 -12.85 9.06 6.30
N GLY A 97 -12.03 8.85 5.27
CA GLY A 97 -11.16 9.90 4.75
C GLY A 97 -9.84 9.43 4.15
N ARG A 98 -9.62 9.88 2.89
CA ARG A 98 -8.35 10.03 2.15
C ARG A 98 -7.08 9.74 2.97
N LEU A 99 -6.38 8.67 2.58
CA LEU A 99 -4.95 8.49 2.84
C LEU A 99 -4.13 9.30 1.85
#